data_AF-A0A962DRT1-F1
#
_entry.id   AF-A0A962DRT1-F1
#
_cell.length_a   1.000
_cell.length_b   1.000
_cell.length_c   1.000
_cell.angle_alpha   90.00
_cell.angle_beta   90.00
_cell.angle_gamma   90.00
#
_symmetry.space_group_name_H-M   'P 1'
#
loop_
_entity.id
_entity.type
_entity.pdbx_description
1 polymer ?
#
loop_
_entity_poly.entity_id
_entity_poly.type
_entity_poly.pdbx_seq_one_letter_code
_entity_poly.pdbx_strand_id
1 'polypeptide(L)'
;MKLASHSRVATAAVLLAATATVHAALPGGLSGTWYNPSQSGHGISLEVISTDRAIALWHVFDKQGNPLTLYVDGRIDGRQIHGPAYAPNGMRFGDFDPSALQLPVWGEIAINIESCDSARLSWSARDSNFGNGEIGLSRLSGAEGLGCELSPAYDQLPVGLYNGQNTSQTNPSPTWLNGIVDREGRLWGYEYAKGAERIPVQIPGPSWVGAYVPSVVEAVPQRVDGGNIEIRSAHRLGSGLSFGYAAAYAETGSGQWADTNGNFVPRPGTYIFEPQSWRAGPAPGVQLLTGIDGGLLAGQYRVPLRAQFFDTFGSLEINADGSACYRYPESIEPSDCWLAGKITTPEGAIGLIDFDLKNLRNPALSDFRGRGWLQDTSTGRQLILIGDNGTTGLLLIGTSN
;
A
#
# COMPACT_ATOMS: atom_id res chain seq x y z
N MET A 1 -1.91 -49.87 -52.23
CA MET A 1 -1.02 -49.72 -51.06
C MET A 1 -0.36 -48.34 -51.12
N LYS A 2 -0.70 -47.48 -50.15
CA LYS A 2 -0.04 -46.22 -49.67
C LYS A 2 -1.09 -45.12 -49.45
N LEU A 3 -1.70 -45.13 -48.26
CA LEU A 3 -2.29 -43.94 -47.66
C LEU A 3 -1.14 -43.06 -47.16
N ALA A 4 -1.11 -41.79 -47.55
CA ALA A 4 -0.18 -40.79 -47.04
C ALA A 4 -0.74 -40.20 -45.74
N SER A 5 -0.07 -40.44 -44.61
CA SER A 5 -0.37 -39.77 -43.34
C SER A 5 0.08 -38.31 -43.42
N HIS A 6 -0.82 -37.38 -43.12
CA HIS A 6 -0.47 -35.99 -42.89
C HIS A 6 -0.35 -35.79 -41.38
N SER A 7 0.89 -35.81 -40.88
CA SER A 7 1.20 -35.42 -39.50
C SER A 7 1.01 -33.91 -39.36
N ARG A 8 -0.03 -33.48 -38.63
CA ARG A 8 -0.19 -32.08 -38.21
C ARG A 8 0.77 -31.84 -37.04
N VAL A 9 1.83 -31.08 -37.29
CA VAL A 9 2.69 -30.55 -36.23
C VAL A 9 1.94 -29.38 -35.57
N ALA A 10 1.52 -29.56 -34.31
CA ALA A 10 0.96 -28.49 -33.50
C ALA A 10 2.10 -27.62 -32.98
N THR A 11 2.21 -26.39 -33.48
CA THR A 11 3.14 -25.39 -32.96
C THR A 11 2.60 -24.86 -31.63
N ALA A 12 3.20 -25.30 -30.51
CA ALA A 12 2.91 -24.73 -29.20
C ALA A 12 3.52 -23.32 -29.13
N ALA A 13 2.68 -22.30 -29.06
CA ALA A 13 3.11 -20.94 -28.75
C ALA A 13 3.50 -20.89 -27.25
N VAL A 14 4.79 -20.79 -26.98
CA VAL A 14 5.30 -20.52 -25.63
C VAL A 14 5.05 -19.04 -25.35
N LEU A 15 4.00 -18.74 -24.57
CA LEU A 15 3.84 -17.43 -23.93
C LEU A 15 4.94 -17.28 -22.88
N LEU A 16 5.98 -16.51 -23.19
CA LEU A 16 6.85 -15.98 -22.15
C LEU A 16 6.03 -15.00 -21.33
N ALA A 17 5.61 -15.41 -20.13
CA ALA A 17 5.15 -14.48 -19.12
C ALA A 17 6.33 -13.55 -18.79
N ALA A 18 6.25 -12.30 -19.22
CA ALA A 18 7.15 -11.27 -18.73
C ALA A 18 6.88 -11.14 -17.22
N THR A 19 7.80 -11.66 -16.40
CA THR A 19 7.81 -11.38 -14.97
C THR A 19 8.11 -9.89 -14.82
N ALA A 20 7.06 -9.08 -14.67
CA ALA A 20 7.23 -7.72 -14.17
C ALA A 20 7.86 -7.86 -12.78
N THR A 21 9.12 -7.46 -12.64
CA THR A 21 9.75 -7.31 -11.34
C THR A 21 8.92 -6.30 -10.55
N VAL A 22 8.41 -6.73 -9.40
CA VAL A 22 7.75 -5.82 -8.46
C VAL A 22 8.84 -4.92 -7.90
N HIS A 23 8.90 -3.71 -8.43
CA HIS A 23 9.77 -2.67 -7.92
C HIS A 23 9.13 -2.12 -6.65
N ALA A 24 9.66 -2.52 -5.48
CA ALA A 24 9.27 -1.91 -4.22
C ALA A 24 9.50 -0.40 -4.31
N ALA A 25 8.44 0.39 -4.20
CA ALA A 25 8.54 1.85 -4.23
C ALA A 25 9.17 2.35 -2.93
N LEU A 26 10.11 3.29 -3.03
CA LEU A 26 10.63 4.00 -1.87
C LEU A 26 9.51 4.87 -1.26
N PRO A 27 9.28 4.85 0.06
CA PRO A 27 8.22 5.66 0.67
C PRO A 27 8.51 7.16 0.53
N GLY A 28 7.45 7.95 0.33
CA GLY A 28 7.54 9.41 0.23
C GLY A 28 8.16 10.08 1.46
N GLY A 29 8.07 9.43 2.63
CA GLY A 29 8.70 9.89 3.86
C GLY A 29 10.23 9.78 3.87
N LEU A 30 10.90 9.30 2.82
CA LEU A 30 12.35 9.46 2.65
C LEU A 30 12.75 10.85 2.13
N SER A 31 11.78 11.63 1.64
CA SER A 31 12.01 13.02 1.27
C SER A 31 12.52 13.84 2.47
N GLY A 32 13.51 14.69 2.21
CA GLY A 32 14.19 15.45 3.24
C GLY A 32 15.64 15.73 2.90
N THR A 33 16.42 16.14 3.91
CA THR A 33 17.86 16.39 3.74
C THR A 33 18.68 15.28 4.37
N TRP A 34 19.79 14.96 3.71
CA TRP A 34 20.73 13.91 4.08
C TRP A 34 22.15 14.48 3.96
N TYR A 35 23.05 14.16 4.88
CA TYR A 35 24.38 14.75 4.93
C TYR A 35 25.44 13.71 5.28
N ASN A 36 26.70 13.99 4.95
CA ASN A 36 27.81 13.17 5.43
C ASN A 36 28.32 13.73 6.78
N PRO A 37 28.20 13.01 7.90
CA PRO A 37 28.65 13.50 9.21
C PRO A 37 30.16 13.76 9.32
N SER A 38 30.97 13.10 8.50
CA SER A 38 32.42 13.31 8.44
C SER A 38 32.83 14.47 7.52
N GLN A 39 31.90 15.03 6.75
CA GLN A 39 32.16 16.08 5.76
C GLN A 39 31.07 17.16 5.82
N SER A 40 31.09 17.99 6.87
CA SER A 40 30.12 19.09 7.04
C SER A 40 30.06 20.00 5.81
N GLY A 41 28.84 20.32 5.36
CA GLY A 41 28.60 21.08 4.12
C GLY A 41 28.42 20.21 2.87
N HIS A 42 28.51 18.89 3.01
CA HIS A 42 28.32 17.92 1.93
C HIS A 42 27.07 17.07 2.19
N GLY A 43 26.15 17.02 1.24
CA GLY A 43 24.90 16.27 1.40
C GLY A 43 23.91 16.46 0.25
N ILE A 44 22.78 15.77 0.33
CA ILE A 44 21.71 15.85 -0.66
C ILE A 44 20.40 16.36 -0.04
N SER A 45 19.63 17.09 -0.82
CA SER A 45 18.18 17.20 -0.63
C SER A 45 17.51 16.17 -1.53
N LEU A 46 16.68 15.29 -0.97
CA LEU A 46 15.99 14.22 -1.70
C LEU A 46 14.49 14.47 -1.69
N GLU A 47 13.84 14.27 -2.84
CA GLU A 47 12.40 14.30 -3.00
C GLU A 47 11.94 13.07 -3.80
N VAL A 48 11.16 12.20 -3.17
CA VAL A 48 10.48 11.08 -3.84
C VAL A 48 9.17 11.61 -4.40
N ILE A 49 9.08 11.72 -5.73
CA ILE A 49 7.98 12.42 -6.42
C ILE A 49 6.94 11.48 -7.03
N SER A 50 7.27 10.19 -7.17
CA SER A 50 6.35 9.13 -7.60
C SER A 50 6.93 7.75 -7.26
N THR A 51 6.23 6.68 -7.62
CA THR A 51 6.67 5.30 -7.38
C THR A 51 7.98 4.93 -8.07
N ASP A 52 8.32 5.57 -9.20
CA ASP A 52 9.48 5.23 -10.02
C ASP A 52 10.44 6.42 -10.27
N ARG A 53 10.23 7.56 -9.61
CA ARG A 53 11.05 8.77 -9.77
C ARG A 53 11.35 9.49 -8.45
N ALA A 54 12.56 10.01 -8.36
CA ALA A 54 13.01 10.91 -7.31
C ALA A 54 13.90 12.01 -7.90
N ILE A 55 13.90 13.19 -7.28
CA ILE A 55 14.83 14.28 -7.59
C ILE A 55 15.78 14.42 -6.41
N ALA A 56 17.08 14.55 -6.68
CA ALA A 56 18.05 14.89 -5.64
C ALA A 56 18.87 16.11 -6.03
N LEU A 57 19.11 17.01 -5.08
CA LEU A 57 20.02 18.13 -5.22
C LEU A 57 21.23 17.83 -4.35
N TRP A 58 22.37 17.54 -4.97
CA TRP A 58 23.60 17.24 -4.28
C TRP A 58 24.46 18.49 -4.12
N HIS A 59 24.64 18.92 -2.87
CA HIS A 59 25.43 20.07 -2.47
C HIS A 59 26.85 19.63 -2.15
N VAL A 60 27.82 20.11 -2.93
CA VAL A 60 29.23 19.74 -2.85
C VAL A 60 30.10 20.95 -3.24
N PHE A 61 31.41 20.75 -3.41
CA PHE A 61 32.36 21.78 -3.83
C PHE A 61 33.15 21.31 -5.05
N ASP A 62 33.52 22.27 -5.91
CA ASP A 62 34.47 22.02 -7.00
C ASP A 62 35.91 21.88 -6.47
N LYS A 63 36.87 21.63 -7.36
CA LYS A 63 38.28 21.49 -6.99
C LYS A 63 38.94 22.80 -6.52
N GLN A 64 38.31 23.93 -6.78
CA GLN A 64 38.74 25.26 -6.37
C GLN A 64 38.11 25.66 -5.02
N GLY A 65 37.21 24.83 -4.48
CA GLY A 65 36.51 25.06 -3.22
C GLY A 65 35.26 25.91 -3.36
N ASN A 66 34.78 26.19 -4.59
CA ASN A 66 33.51 26.90 -4.77
C ASN A 66 32.33 25.93 -4.59
N PRO A 67 31.20 26.39 -4.01
CA PRO A 67 29.99 25.60 -3.95
C PRO A 67 29.50 25.16 -5.34
N LEU A 68 29.10 23.90 -5.43
CA LEU A 68 28.54 23.28 -6.62
C LEU A 68 27.28 22.51 -6.21
N THR A 69 26.17 22.79 -6.89
CA THR A 69 24.94 21.99 -6.75
C THR A 69 24.75 21.15 -8.00
N LEU A 70 24.62 19.84 -7.81
CA LEU A 70 24.32 18.90 -8.87
C LEU A 70 22.85 18.48 -8.78
N TYR A 71 22.16 18.54 -9.92
CA TYR A 71 20.73 18.20 -10.02
C TYR A 71 20.61 16.79 -10.59
N VAL A 72 20.06 15.87 -9.82
CA VAL A 72 19.93 14.46 -10.19
C VAL A 72 18.50 14.18 -10.60
N ASP A 73 18.32 13.69 -11.82
CA ASP A 73 17.06 13.11 -12.29
C ASP A 73 17.10 11.59 -12.06
N GLY A 74 16.49 11.15 -10.97
CA GLY A 74 16.64 9.79 -10.45
C GLY A 74 15.47 8.88 -10.81
N ARG A 75 15.80 7.69 -11.31
CA ARG A 75 14.88 6.55 -11.40
C ARG A 75 14.99 5.69 -10.16
N ILE A 76 13.84 5.23 -9.64
CA ILE A 76 13.80 4.35 -8.47
C ILE A 76 13.81 2.90 -8.95
N ASP A 77 14.81 2.14 -8.50
CA ASP A 77 14.98 0.71 -8.67
C ASP A 77 15.11 0.03 -7.29
N GLY A 78 13.99 -0.43 -6.72
CA GLY A 78 13.95 -1.02 -5.39
C GLY A 78 14.38 0.00 -4.33
N ARG A 79 15.56 -0.20 -3.75
CA ARG A 79 16.14 0.73 -2.76
C ARG A 79 17.13 1.73 -3.35
N GLN A 80 17.38 1.66 -4.64
CA GLN A 80 18.36 2.49 -5.33
C GLN A 80 17.65 3.58 -6.13
N ILE A 81 18.11 4.82 -6.00
CA ILE A 81 17.79 5.90 -6.92
C ILE A 81 19.01 6.10 -7.81
N HIS A 82 18.86 6.04 -9.13
CA HIS A 82 19.99 6.22 -10.04
C HIS A 82 19.65 7.04 -11.27
N GLY A 83 20.62 7.77 -11.81
CA GLY A 83 20.45 8.56 -13.02
C GLY A 83 21.51 9.65 -13.20
N PRO A 84 21.39 10.45 -14.28
CA PRO A 84 22.34 11.49 -14.58
C PRO A 84 22.24 12.66 -13.59
N ALA A 85 23.39 13.19 -13.21
CA ALA A 85 23.54 14.48 -12.56
C ALA A 85 23.87 15.58 -13.58
N TYR A 86 23.28 16.75 -13.39
CA TYR A 86 23.50 17.94 -14.20
C TYR A 86 24.16 19.03 -13.36
N ALA A 87 25.05 19.81 -13.99
CA ALA A 87 25.69 20.98 -13.39
C ALA A 87 25.34 22.25 -14.19
N PRO A 88 24.15 22.84 -13.96
CA PRO A 88 23.71 24.02 -14.68
C PRO A 88 24.70 25.17 -14.57
N ASN A 89 24.94 25.89 -15.66
CA ASN A 89 25.79 27.09 -15.65
C ASN A 89 25.36 28.10 -16.73
N GLY A 90 26.01 29.28 -16.72
CA GLY A 90 25.84 30.34 -17.72
C GLY A 90 24.88 31.46 -17.31
N MET A 91 23.69 31.14 -16.80
CA MET A 91 22.73 32.15 -16.28
C MET A 91 23.33 32.95 -15.10
N ARG A 92 22.96 34.23 -14.98
CA ARG A 92 23.43 35.13 -13.92
C ARG A 92 22.27 35.74 -13.14
N PHE A 93 22.42 35.87 -11.83
CA PHE A 93 21.45 36.54 -10.99
C PHE A 93 21.32 38.03 -11.37
N GLY A 94 20.09 38.50 -11.59
CA GLY A 94 19.82 39.87 -12.04
C GLY A 94 19.94 40.11 -13.55
N ASP A 95 20.45 39.13 -14.31
CA ASP A 95 20.61 39.17 -15.77
C ASP A 95 20.12 37.86 -16.37
N PHE A 96 18.80 37.69 -16.35
CA PHE A 96 18.15 36.43 -16.71
C PHE A 96 18.03 36.31 -18.24
N ASP A 97 18.99 35.63 -18.86
CA ASP A 97 18.98 35.24 -20.27
C ASP A 97 18.80 33.72 -20.41
N PRO A 98 17.62 33.23 -20.85
CA PRO A 98 17.37 31.82 -21.11
C PRO A 98 18.35 31.17 -22.08
N SER A 99 18.87 31.92 -23.05
CA SER A 99 19.80 31.39 -24.06
C SER A 99 21.20 31.11 -23.50
N ALA A 100 21.53 31.69 -22.34
CA ALA A 100 22.78 31.46 -21.64
C ALA A 100 22.79 30.18 -20.80
N LEU A 101 21.63 29.55 -20.55
CA LEU A 101 21.56 28.35 -19.73
C LEU A 101 22.16 27.14 -20.44
N GLN A 102 23.16 26.54 -19.80
CA GLN A 102 23.70 25.25 -20.19
C GLN A 102 23.40 24.23 -19.10
N LEU A 103 22.98 23.02 -19.51
CA LEU A 103 22.68 21.89 -18.62
C LEU A 103 23.56 20.68 -18.97
N PRO A 104 24.89 20.78 -18.83
CA PRO A 104 25.76 19.65 -19.11
C PRO A 104 25.53 18.52 -18.11
N VAL A 105 25.56 17.27 -18.60
CA VAL A 105 25.64 16.09 -17.74
C VAL A 105 27.01 16.07 -17.08
N TRP A 106 27.04 16.14 -15.76
CA TRP A 106 28.24 16.09 -14.94
C TRP A 106 28.75 14.66 -14.76
N GLY A 107 27.83 13.71 -14.57
CA GLY A 107 28.14 12.31 -14.28
C GLY A 107 26.90 11.47 -14.01
N GLU A 108 27.11 10.21 -13.66
CA GLU A 108 26.06 9.30 -13.19
C GLU A 108 26.10 9.20 -11.66
N ILE A 109 24.92 9.16 -11.04
CA ILE A 109 24.74 9.07 -9.60
C ILE A 109 23.91 7.82 -9.26
N ALA A 110 24.26 7.18 -8.16
CA ALA A 110 23.41 6.19 -7.50
C ALA A 110 23.35 6.44 -5.99
N ILE A 111 22.14 6.49 -5.44
CA ILE A 111 21.82 6.63 -4.03
C ILE A 111 21.16 5.33 -3.57
N ASN A 112 21.84 4.55 -2.73
CA ASN A 112 21.30 3.34 -2.13
C ASN A 112 20.75 3.67 -0.74
N ILE A 113 19.45 3.53 -0.55
CA ILE A 113 18.83 3.74 0.76
C ILE A 113 19.00 2.46 1.60
N GLU A 114 19.73 2.57 2.71
CA GLU A 114 20.05 1.42 3.57
C GLU A 114 19.02 1.29 4.70
N SER A 115 18.60 2.42 5.27
CA SER A 115 17.56 2.53 6.32
C SER A 115 16.85 3.89 6.26
N CYS A 116 15.92 4.13 7.21
CA CYS A 116 15.33 5.46 7.42
C CYS A 116 16.37 6.57 7.67
N ASP A 117 17.51 6.21 8.27
CA ASP A 117 18.49 7.18 8.75
C ASP A 117 19.86 7.05 8.07
N SER A 118 20.04 6.06 7.20
CA SER A 118 21.29 5.82 6.47
C SER A 118 21.08 5.55 4.99
N ALA A 119 21.96 6.14 4.18
CA ALA A 119 22.04 5.92 2.74
C ALA A 119 23.48 5.97 2.27
N ARG A 120 23.72 5.52 1.04
CA ARG A 120 25.03 5.61 0.37
C ARG A 120 24.90 6.28 -0.97
N LEU A 121 25.64 7.35 -1.17
CA LEU A 121 25.75 8.04 -2.45
C LEU A 121 27.02 7.58 -3.15
N SER A 122 26.92 7.23 -4.42
CA SER A 122 28.03 6.88 -5.30
C SER A 122 27.93 7.62 -6.62
N TRP A 123 29.06 7.90 -7.23
CA TRP A 123 29.11 8.66 -8.48
C TRP A 123 30.20 8.18 -9.43
N SER A 124 29.96 8.45 -10.71
CA SER A 124 30.97 8.42 -11.76
C SER A 124 30.92 9.72 -12.55
N ALA A 125 31.91 10.59 -12.31
CA ALA A 125 32.01 11.87 -13.02
C ALA A 125 32.58 11.67 -14.42
N ARG A 126 32.08 12.44 -15.40
CA ARG A 126 32.64 12.46 -16.76
C ARG A 126 34.00 13.15 -16.81
N ASP A 127 34.18 14.17 -15.98
CA ASP A 127 35.47 14.83 -15.82
C ASP A 127 36.36 14.03 -14.85
N SER A 128 37.48 13.55 -15.37
CA SER A 128 38.48 12.78 -14.64
C SER A 128 39.06 13.51 -13.42
N ASN A 129 38.97 14.84 -13.36
CA ASN A 129 39.39 15.61 -12.19
C ASN A 129 38.55 15.26 -10.95
N PHE A 130 37.24 15.00 -11.11
CA PHE A 130 36.36 14.59 -10.02
C PHE A 130 36.44 13.09 -9.74
N GLY A 131 36.62 12.28 -10.78
CA GLY A 131 36.75 10.82 -10.68
C GLY A 131 35.46 10.12 -10.21
N ASN A 132 35.63 8.90 -9.70
CA ASN A 132 34.55 8.10 -9.14
C ASN A 132 34.70 8.04 -7.62
N GLY A 133 33.59 7.86 -6.91
CA GLY A 133 33.65 7.72 -5.45
C GLY A 133 32.33 7.31 -4.83
N GLU A 134 32.37 7.14 -3.52
CA GLU A 134 31.20 6.90 -2.69
C GLU A 134 31.33 7.59 -1.34
N ILE A 135 30.19 7.93 -0.74
CA ILE A 135 30.07 8.46 0.62
C ILE A 135 28.85 7.86 1.32
N GLY A 136 28.98 7.70 2.64
CA GLY A 136 27.83 7.47 3.51
C GLY A 136 27.08 8.77 3.78
N LEU A 137 25.76 8.66 3.90
CA LEU A 137 24.84 9.74 4.24
C LEU A 137 24.01 9.33 5.46
N SER A 138 23.78 10.30 6.34
CA SER A 138 22.86 10.23 7.47
C SER A 138 21.70 11.19 7.24
N ARG A 139 20.50 10.79 7.66
CA ARG A 139 19.32 11.65 7.53
C ARG A 139 19.40 12.82 8.50
N LEU A 140 19.16 14.04 8.01
CA LEU A 140 19.15 15.26 8.81
C LEU A 140 17.73 15.76 9.06
N SER A 141 16.85 15.65 8.06
CA SER A 141 15.47 16.08 8.18
C SER A 141 14.52 15.20 7.39
N GLY A 142 13.23 15.30 7.72
CA GLY A 142 12.16 14.58 7.05
C GLY A 142 10.90 15.41 6.90
N ALA A 143 10.04 15.00 5.98
CA ALA A 143 8.69 15.52 5.90
C ALA A 143 7.89 15.06 7.14
N GLU A 144 7.34 16.01 7.89
CA GLU A 144 6.52 15.73 9.07
C GLU A 144 5.27 14.92 8.68
N GLY A 145 4.91 13.94 9.50
CA GLY A 145 3.72 13.10 9.29
C GLY A 145 3.86 11.99 8.24
N LEU A 146 5.02 11.86 7.57
CA LEU A 146 5.28 10.78 6.62
C LEU A 146 6.29 9.76 7.19
N GLY A 147 5.91 8.48 7.17
CA GLY A 147 6.81 7.39 7.54
C GLY A 147 7.90 7.14 6.49
N CYS A 148 9.13 6.90 6.93
CA CYS A 148 10.28 6.58 6.06
C CYS A 148 10.59 5.09 6.00
N GLU A 149 9.78 4.27 6.67
CA GLU A 149 10.10 2.87 6.92
C GLU A 149 10.28 2.13 5.60
N LEU A 150 11.50 1.68 5.37
CA LEU A 150 11.78 0.81 4.24
C LEU A 150 11.11 -0.52 4.53
N SER A 151 10.12 -0.88 3.71
CA SER A 151 9.73 -2.28 3.60
C SER A 151 11.01 -3.10 3.44
N PRO A 152 11.30 -4.06 4.35
CA PRO A 152 12.47 -4.90 4.21
C PRO A 152 12.47 -5.55 2.84
N ALA A 153 13.61 -5.55 2.13
CA ALA A 153 13.77 -6.28 0.87
C ALA A 153 13.87 -7.80 1.12
N TYR A 154 13.03 -8.34 2.00
CA TYR A 154 12.98 -9.76 2.34
C TYR A 154 11.65 -10.31 1.85
N ASP A 155 11.71 -11.22 0.88
CA ASP A 155 10.62 -12.09 0.44
C ASP A 155 9.22 -11.47 0.49
N GLN A 156 9.06 -10.31 -0.18
CA GLN A 156 7.75 -9.69 -0.31
C GLN A 156 6.79 -10.70 -0.94
N LEU A 157 5.65 -10.88 -0.28
CA LEU A 157 4.58 -11.72 -0.81
C LEU A 157 4.18 -11.18 -2.19
N PRO A 158 4.08 -12.04 -3.23
CA PRO A 158 3.59 -11.58 -4.52
C PRO A 158 2.18 -11.01 -4.38
N VAL A 159 1.85 -10.02 -5.22
CA VAL A 159 0.49 -9.49 -5.34
C VAL A 159 -0.49 -10.65 -5.50
N GLY A 160 -1.53 -10.66 -4.69
CA GLY A 160 -2.53 -11.72 -4.75
C GLY A 160 -3.30 -11.87 -3.45
N LEU A 161 -4.27 -12.78 -3.51
CA LEU A 161 -5.14 -13.09 -2.38
C LEU A 161 -4.44 -14.03 -1.40
N TYR A 162 -4.52 -13.69 -0.13
CA TYR A 162 -3.99 -14.47 0.98
C TYR A 162 -5.10 -14.77 1.97
N ASN A 163 -5.16 -16.02 2.39
CA ASN A 163 -6.00 -16.44 3.49
C ASN A 163 -5.20 -17.23 4.50
N GLY A 164 -5.62 -17.16 5.76
CA GLY A 164 -4.82 -17.72 6.82
C GLY A 164 -5.50 -17.75 8.17
N GLN A 165 -4.75 -18.24 9.14
CA GLN A 165 -5.14 -18.24 10.54
C GLN A 165 -4.15 -17.39 11.32
N ASN A 166 -4.68 -16.58 12.22
CA ASN A 166 -3.92 -15.90 13.25
C ASN A 166 -4.06 -16.70 14.56
N THR A 167 -2.92 -17.02 15.16
CA THR A 167 -2.83 -17.67 16.46
C THR A 167 -2.07 -16.78 17.44
N SER A 168 -2.73 -16.45 18.56
CA SER A 168 -2.12 -15.80 19.72
C SER A 168 -1.48 -16.84 20.63
N GLN A 169 -0.40 -16.50 21.33
CA GLN A 169 0.25 -17.41 22.27
C GLN A 169 -0.61 -17.75 23.50
N THR A 170 -1.53 -16.87 23.94
CA THR A 170 -2.41 -17.15 25.09
C THR A 170 -3.90 -17.34 24.77
N ASN A 171 -4.37 -17.00 23.56
CA ASN A 171 -5.77 -17.16 23.20
C ASN A 171 -5.95 -18.46 22.37
N PRO A 172 -6.63 -19.49 22.92
CA PRO A 172 -6.79 -20.77 22.25
C PRO A 172 -7.77 -20.73 21.06
N SER A 173 -8.47 -19.61 20.84
CA SER A 173 -9.40 -19.45 19.72
C SER A 173 -8.72 -18.69 18.57
N PRO A 174 -8.29 -19.37 17.49
CA PRO A 174 -7.70 -18.69 16.34
C PRO A 174 -8.70 -17.73 15.69
N THR A 175 -8.20 -16.66 15.08
CA THR A 175 -8.95 -15.84 14.11
C THR A 175 -8.48 -16.19 12.69
N TRP A 176 -9.26 -15.85 11.68
CA TRP A 176 -8.94 -16.05 10.27
C TRP A 176 -8.67 -14.73 9.60
N LEU A 177 -7.68 -14.73 8.72
CA LEU A 177 -7.36 -13.64 7.82
C LEU A 177 -7.94 -13.92 6.43
N ASN A 178 -8.54 -12.90 5.83
CA ASN A 178 -8.61 -12.79 4.38
C ASN A 178 -8.07 -11.42 3.97
N GLY A 179 -7.28 -11.37 2.92
CA GLY A 179 -6.76 -10.12 2.41
C GLY A 179 -6.07 -10.24 1.07
N ILE A 180 -5.57 -9.10 0.61
CA ILE A 180 -4.76 -8.97 -0.60
C ILE A 180 -3.43 -8.33 -0.24
N VAL A 181 -2.35 -8.80 -0.85
CA VAL A 181 -1.08 -8.08 -0.84
C VAL A 181 -1.01 -7.18 -2.08
N ASP A 182 -0.74 -5.90 -1.88
CA ASP A 182 -0.62 -4.91 -2.95
C ASP A 182 0.79 -4.88 -3.56
N ARG A 183 1.01 -4.01 -4.57
CA ARG A 183 2.32 -3.87 -5.23
C ARG A 183 3.40 -3.29 -4.33
N GLU A 184 3.00 -2.57 -3.29
CA GLU A 184 3.92 -2.05 -2.28
C GLU A 184 4.30 -3.12 -1.24
N GLY A 185 3.71 -4.32 -1.34
CA GLY A 185 3.93 -5.42 -0.41
C GLY A 185 3.13 -5.26 0.88
N ARG A 186 2.14 -4.36 0.93
CA ARG A 186 1.24 -4.21 2.08
C ARG A 186 0.09 -5.18 1.98
N LEU A 187 -0.25 -5.80 3.11
CA LEU A 187 -1.43 -6.61 3.29
C LEU A 187 -2.61 -5.71 3.67
N TRP A 188 -3.65 -5.73 2.86
CA TRP A 188 -4.97 -5.17 3.16
C TRP A 188 -5.94 -6.32 3.40
N GLY A 189 -6.42 -6.47 4.62
CA GLY A 189 -7.22 -7.62 5.00
C GLY A 189 -8.18 -7.36 6.14
N TYR A 190 -8.91 -8.39 6.51
CA TYR A 190 -9.76 -8.38 7.68
C TYR A 190 -9.67 -9.70 8.45
N GLU A 191 -9.83 -9.60 9.76
CA GLU A 191 -9.91 -10.73 10.68
C GLU A 191 -11.33 -11.09 11.06
N TYR A 192 -11.60 -12.37 11.26
CA TYR A 192 -12.89 -12.88 11.74
C TYR A 192 -12.73 -14.16 12.57
N ALA A 193 -13.72 -14.51 13.40
CA ALA A 193 -13.72 -15.74 14.21
C ALA A 193 -14.34 -16.95 13.46
N LYS A 194 -13.92 -18.19 13.78
CA LYS A 194 -14.48 -19.44 13.19
C LYS A 194 -15.90 -19.60 13.63
N GLY A 195 -16.74 -20.21 12.80
CA GLY A 195 -18.13 -20.41 13.14
C GLY A 195 -18.97 -19.13 13.07
N ALA A 196 -18.36 -17.96 12.85
CA ALA A 196 -19.04 -16.78 12.33
C ALA A 196 -19.31 -16.90 10.81
N GLU A 197 -19.31 -18.13 10.26
CA GLU A 197 -19.25 -18.53 8.84
C GLU A 197 -20.41 -18.06 7.94
N ARG A 198 -21.26 -17.16 8.42
CA ARG A 198 -22.14 -16.35 7.57
C ARG A 198 -21.63 -14.93 7.62
N ILE A 199 -20.98 -14.52 6.53
CA ILE A 199 -20.44 -13.20 6.17
C ILE A 199 -20.10 -12.31 7.38
N PRO A 200 -18.81 -12.02 7.65
CA PRO A 200 -18.40 -11.26 8.83
C PRO A 200 -19.23 -9.97 8.97
N VAL A 201 -19.63 -9.62 10.19
CA VAL A 201 -20.56 -8.51 10.45
C VAL A 201 -19.89 -7.18 10.07
N GLN A 202 -20.10 -6.75 8.83
CA GLN A 202 -19.38 -5.65 8.19
C GLN A 202 -19.78 -4.30 8.79
N ILE A 203 -21.08 -4.15 9.01
CA ILE A 203 -21.74 -3.00 9.63
C ILE A 203 -22.83 -3.58 10.56
N PRO A 204 -22.71 -3.49 11.89
CA PRO A 204 -23.74 -3.98 12.79
C PRO A 204 -25.11 -3.35 12.50
N GLY A 205 -26.13 -4.21 12.41
CA GLY A 205 -27.54 -3.82 12.27
C GLY A 205 -28.12 -3.23 13.56
N PRO A 206 -29.33 -2.66 13.51
CA PRO A 206 -29.88 -1.83 14.57
C PRO A 206 -30.35 -2.57 15.85
N SER A 207 -30.20 -3.89 15.90
CA SER A 207 -30.54 -4.68 17.09
C SER A 207 -29.37 -5.51 17.58
N TRP A 208 -28.15 -5.24 17.10
CA TRP A 208 -26.98 -6.07 17.34
C TRP A 208 -26.54 -6.09 18.81
N VAL A 209 -26.42 -7.29 19.40
CA VAL A 209 -25.92 -7.53 20.76
C VAL A 209 -24.92 -8.70 20.73
N GLY A 210 -23.62 -8.35 20.78
CA GLY A 210 -22.57 -9.28 21.21
C GLY A 210 -22.00 -10.26 20.17
N ALA A 211 -21.83 -9.84 18.91
CA ALA A 211 -21.07 -10.64 17.93
C ALA A 211 -19.61 -10.18 17.79
N TYR A 212 -18.80 -10.95 17.08
CA TYR A 212 -17.47 -10.52 16.66
C TYR A 212 -17.59 -9.56 15.48
N VAL A 213 -17.16 -8.30 15.66
CA VAL A 213 -16.98 -7.34 14.58
C VAL A 213 -15.60 -7.59 13.96
N PRO A 214 -15.51 -7.78 12.63
CA PRO A 214 -14.23 -7.98 11.99
C PRO A 214 -13.34 -6.77 12.21
N SER A 215 -12.05 -7.04 12.36
CA SER A 215 -11.05 -5.97 12.37
C SER A 215 -10.48 -5.84 10.97
N VAL A 216 -10.34 -4.62 10.48
CA VAL A 216 -9.52 -4.36 9.30
C VAL A 216 -8.05 -4.42 9.69
N VAL A 217 -7.20 -4.80 8.75
CA VAL A 217 -5.77 -4.96 8.92
C VAL A 217 -5.09 -4.32 7.71
N GLU A 218 -4.33 -3.26 7.95
CA GLU A 218 -3.27 -2.81 7.04
C GLU A 218 -1.93 -3.18 7.66
N ALA A 219 -1.09 -3.93 6.95
CA ALA A 219 0.11 -4.50 7.54
C ALA A 219 1.26 -4.68 6.54
N VAL A 220 2.49 -4.79 7.05
CA VAL A 220 3.65 -5.22 6.26
C VAL A 220 4.01 -6.67 6.62
N PRO A 221 3.56 -7.66 5.82
CA PRO A 221 3.88 -9.07 6.05
C PRO A 221 5.29 -9.45 5.54
N GLN A 222 5.90 -10.43 6.20
CA GLN A 222 7.14 -11.08 5.76
C GLN A 222 6.95 -12.61 5.72
N ARG A 223 7.47 -13.29 4.68
CA ARG A 223 7.55 -14.76 4.70
C ARG A 223 8.53 -15.24 5.76
N VAL A 224 8.17 -16.30 6.47
CA VAL A 224 9.07 -17.05 7.32
C VAL A 224 9.07 -18.53 6.92
N ASP A 225 10.04 -19.28 7.41
CA ASP A 225 10.20 -20.71 7.11
C ASP A 225 8.90 -21.51 7.34
N GLY A 226 8.61 -22.43 6.43
CA GLY A 226 7.42 -23.28 6.50
C GLY A 226 6.13 -22.63 5.97
N GLY A 227 6.22 -21.51 5.24
CA GLY A 227 5.09 -20.87 4.57
C GLY A 227 4.20 -20.04 5.50
N ASN A 228 4.68 -19.71 6.69
CA ASN A 228 3.99 -18.78 7.58
C ASN A 228 4.33 -17.33 7.18
N ILE A 229 3.51 -16.38 7.62
CA ILE A 229 3.78 -14.95 7.45
C ILE A 229 3.88 -14.30 8.83
N GLU A 230 4.82 -13.38 8.99
CA GLU A 230 4.92 -12.56 10.18
C GLU A 230 4.48 -11.14 9.83
N ILE A 231 3.61 -10.55 10.66
CA ILE A 231 3.18 -9.17 10.48
C ILE A 231 4.09 -8.27 11.31
N ARG A 232 4.96 -7.50 10.66
CA ARG A 232 5.90 -6.58 11.33
C ARG A 232 5.24 -5.33 11.86
N SER A 233 4.16 -4.88 11.25
CA SER A 233 3.38 -3.76 11.73
C SER A 233 1.95 -3.94 11.28
N ALA A 234 1.01 -3.58 12.13
CA ALA A 234 -0.40 -3.64 11.81
C ALA A 234 -1.11 -2.39 12.31
N HIS A 235 -1.90 -1.79 11.43
CA HIS A 235 -2.98 -0.92 11.82
C HIS A 235 -4.26 -1.75 11.87
N ARG A 236 -4.73 -2.03 13.10
CA ARG A 236 -5.90 -2.88 13.34
C ARG A 236 -7.01 -2.09 13.99
N LEU A 237 -8.03 -1.78 13.20
CA LEU A 237 -9.21 -1.06 13.66
C LEU A 237 -10.44 -1.98 13.58
N GLY A 238 -11.32 -1.89 14.59
CA GLY A 238 -12.64 -2.48 14.45
C GLY A 238 -13.41 -1.78 13.33
N SER A 239 -14.22 -2.54 12.56
CA SER A 239 -15.18 -1.93 11.63
C SER A 239 -16.32 -1.29 12.45
N GLY A 240 -16.05 -0.10 12.98
CA GLY A 240 -16.80 0.52 14.07
C GLY A 240 -18.12 1.19 13.69
N LEU A 241 -18.79 0.79 12.61
CA LEU A 241 -20.05 1.40 12.19
C LEU A 241 -21.24 0.78 12.93
N SER A 242 -21.62 1.31 14.11
CA SER A 242 -22.88 0.94 14.76
C SER A 242 -23.97 1.91 14.32
N PHE A 243 -24.99 1.43 13.62
CA PHE A 243 -26.08 2.28 13.11
C PHE A 243 -25.60 3.51 12.32
N GLY A 244 -24.42 3.45 11.67
CA GLY A 244 -23.88 4.55 10.86
C GLY A 244 -23.16 5.64 11.59
N TYR A 245 -23.15 5.53 12.90
CA TYR A 245 -22.22 6.28 13.70
C TYR A 245 -20.94 5.47 13.77
N ALA A 246 -19.81 6.16 13.71
CA ALA A 246 -18.60 5.61 14.31
C ALA A 246 -18.95 5.37 15.78
N ALA A 247 -19.27 4.14 16.14
CA ALA A 247 -19.20 3.75 17.53
C ALA A 247 -17.76 3.97 17.93
N ALA A 248 -17.58 4.63 19.07
CA ALA A 248 -16.29 4.71 19.75
C ALA A 248 -15.89 3.31 20.24
N TYR A 249 -15.67 2.38 19.31
CA TYR A 249 -14.88 1.21 19.58
C TYR A 249 -13.43 1.65 19.46
N ALA A 250 -12.71 1.48 20.57
CA ALA A 250 -11.31 1.82 20.71
C ALA A 250 -10.50 1.26 19.55
N GLU A 251 -9.40 1.96 19.20
CA GLU A 251 -8.30 1.35 18.47
C GLU A 251 -8.05 -0.04 19.08
N THR A 252 -8.38 -1.10 18.33
CA THR A 252 -8.15 -2.45 18.83
C THR A 252 -6.65 -2.70 18.97
N GLY A 253 -5.83 -1.94 18.23
CA GLY A 253 -4.44 -1.61 18.54
C GLY A 253 -3.69 -1.20 17.26
N SER A 254 -2.80 -0.22 17.39
CA SER A 254 -1.81 0.15 16.39
C SER A 254 -0.42 -0.19 16.93
N GLY A 255 0.41 -0.94 16.19
CA GLY A 255 1.69 -1.39 16.75
C GLY A 255 2.67 -1.93 15.71
N GLN A 256 3.96 -1.80 16.05
CA GLN A 256 5.07 -2.44 15.36
C GLN A 256 5.55 -3.64 16.18
N TRP A 257 5.65 -4.79 15.51
CA TRP A 257 6.43 -5.93 15.94
C TRP A 257 7.89 -5.73 15.55
N ALA A 258 8.72 -5.68 16.59
CA ALA A 258 10.17 -5.84 16.59
C ALA A 258 11.00 -4.70 15.96
N ASP A 259 11.77 -4.03 16.81
CA ASP A 259 13.09 -3.53 16.41
C ASP A 259 13.96 -4.70 15.90
N THR A 260 15.17 -4.43 15.36
CA THR A 260 16.11 -5.45 14.88
C THR A 260 16.49 -6.53 15.91
N ASN A 261 16.07 -6.39 17.18
CA ASN A 261 16.34 -7.30 18.29
C ASN A 261 15.09 -8.01 18.84
N GLY A 262 13.91 -7.82 18.25
CA GLY A 262 12.68 -8.50 18.67
C GLY A 262 11.90 -7.83 19.80
N ASN A 263 12.17 -6.56 20.15
CA ASN A 263 11.46 -5.88 21.24
C ASN A 263 10.24 -5.08 20.75
N PHE A 264 9.19 -5.04 21.58
CA PHE A 264 7.90 -4.39 21.31
C PHE A 264 7.92 -2.89 21.68
N VAL A 265 7.41 -2.02 20.79
CA VAL A 265 7.20 -0.58 21.08
C VAL A 265 5.72 -0.21 20.84
N PRO A 266 4.88 -0.13 21.88
CA PRO A 266 3.49 0.29 21.74
C PRO A 266 3.36 1.81 21.56
N ARG A 267 2.30 2.26 20.88
CA ARG A 267 1.81 3.63 21.01
C ARG A 267 0.95 3.79 22.26
N PRO A 268 0.91 4.97 22.92
CA PRO A 268 0.06 5.18 24.09
C PRO A 268 -1.43 5.14 23.70
N GLY A 269 -2.21 4.21 24.26
CA GLY A 269 -3.67 4.10 24.08
C GLY A 269 -4.19 2.73 23.62
N THR A 270 -3.29 1.80 23.28
CA THR A 270 -3.63 0.50 22.67
C THR A 270 -3.88 -0.61 23.69
N TYR A 271 -4.86 -1.48 23.42
CA TYR A 271 -4.87 -2.83 23.99
C TYR A 271 -3.55 -3.52 23.61
N ILE A 272 -2.87 -4.11 24.61
CA ILE A 272 -1.61 -4.82 24.41
C ILE A 272 -1.90 -6.06 23.57
N PHE A 273 -1.41 -6.11 22.33
CA PHE A 273 -1.37 -7.35 21.58
C PHE A 273 -0.17 -8.17 22.02
N GLU A 274 -0.42 -9.42 22.37
CA GLU A 274 0.60 -10.45 22.47
C GLU A 274 1.16 -10.81 21.09
N PRO A 275 2.35 -11.46 21.01
CA PRO A 275 2.91 -11.92 19.75
C PRO A 275 1.90 -12.77 18.98
N GLN A 276 1.48 -12.26 17.82
CA GLN A 276 0.58 -12.95 16.90
C GLN A 276 1.41 -13.64 15.83
N SER A 277 1.11 -14.91 15.56
CA SER A 277 1.72 -15.65 14.46
C SER A 277 0.66 -15.93 13.40
N TRP A 278 0.95 -15.54 12.16
CA TRP A 278 0.01 -15.71 11.06
C TRP A 278 0.48 -16.85 10.17
N ARG A 279 -0.39 -17.80 9.91
CA ARG A 279 -0.17 -18.82 8.89
C ARG A 279 -1.08 -18.51 7.73
N ALA A 280 -0.54 -17.84 6.71
CA ALA A 280 -1.30 -17.51 5.52
C ALA A 280 -0.57 -17.96 4.27
N GLY A 281 -1.34 -18.46 3.31
CA GLY A 281 -0.85 -18.84 1.99
C GLY A 281 -1.70 -18.19 0.90
N PRO A 282 -1.30 -18.35 -0.37
CA PRO A 282 -2.16 -17.99 -1.50
C PRO A 282 -3.52 -18.66 -1.34
N ALA A 283 -4.61 -17.90 -1.45
CA ALA A 283 -5.96 -18.40 -1.23
C ALA A 283 -6.41 -19.29 -2.43
N PRO A 284 -6.40 -20.63 -2.31
CA PRO A 284 -6.75 -21.49 -3.43
C PRO A 284 -8.29 -21.56 -3.56
N GLY A 285 -8.81 -21.37 -4.78
CA GLY A 285 -10.25 -21.47 -5.06
C GLY A 285 -11.03 -20.16 -5.02
N VAL A 286 -10.37 -19.03 -4.76
CA VAL A 286 -10.90 -17.68 -4.98
C VAL A 286 -10.04 -17.03 -6.05
N GLN A 287 -10.66 -16.54 -7.12
CA GLN A 287 -9.92 -15.94 -8.23
C GLN A 287 -10.01 -14.42 -8.16
N LEU A 288 -8.85 -13.78 -8.00
CA LEU A 288 -8.72 -12.33 -8.17
C LEU A 288 -9.02 -11.96 -9.62
N LEU A 289 -9.93 -11.02 -9.84
CA LEU A 289 -10.16 -10.46 -11.17
C LEU A 289 -9.06 -9.46 -11.49
N THR A 290 -8.57 -9.48 -12.72
CA THR A 290 -7.58 -8.53 -13.25
C THR A 290 -8.19 -7.79 -14.44
N GLY A 291 -7.57 -6.68 -14.86
CA GLY A 291 -8.13 -5.84 -15.93
C GLY A 291 -9.42 -5.13 -15.53
N ILE A 292 -9.53 -4.72 -14.26
CA ILE A 292 -10.69 -3.99 -13.74
C ILE A 292 -10.68 -2.55 -14.27
N ASP A 293 -11.76 -2.16 -14.92
CA ASP A 293 -12.04 -0.77 -15.31
C ASP A 293 -13.35 -0.28 -14.67
N GLY A 294 -13.67 1.00 -14.87
CA GLY A 294 -14.90 1.60 -14.33
C GLY A 294 -16.18 0.94 -14.85
N GLY A 295 -16.17 0.38 -16.07
CA GLY A 295 -17.31 -0.34 -16.62
C GLY A 295 -17.55 -1.69 -15.95
N LEU A 296 -16.47 -2.45 -15.69
CA LEU A 296 -16.53 -3.72 -14.99
C LEU A 296 -16.93 -3.56 -13.51
N LEU A 297 -16.53 -2.44 -12.90
CA LEU A 297 -16.83 -2.08 -11.53
C LEU A 297 -18.23 -1.48 -11.35
N ALA A 298 -18.79 -0.87 -12.40
CA ALA A 298 -20.11 -0.25 -12.32
C ALA A 298 -21.20 -1.27 -12.04
N GLY A 299 -22.14 -0.91 -11.17
CA GLY A 299 -23.28 -1.74 -10.83
C GLY A 299 -23.75 -1.56 -9.39
N GLN A 300 -24.71 -2.39 -9.03
CA GLN A 300 -25.26 -2.44 -7.68
C GLN A 300 -24.75 -3.69 -6.96
N TYR A 301 -24.14 -3.48 -5.80
CA TYR A 301 -23.62 -4.52 -4.93
C TYR A 301 -24.48 -4.63 -3.69
N ARG A 302 -24.95 -5.84 -3.43
CA ARG A 302 -25.71 -6.17 -2.23
C ARG A 302 -24.74 -6.37 -1.08
N VAL A 303 -24.82 -5.51 -0.08
CA VAL A 303 -23.94 -5.51 1.09
C VAL A 303 -24.72 -6.09 2.27
N PRO A 304 -24.36 -7.26 2.81
CA PRO A 304 -25.05 -7.87 3.93
C PRO A 304 -24.72 -7.18 5.24
N LEU A 305 -25.76 -6.94 6.03
CA LEU A 305 -25.69 -6.48 7.41
C LEU A 305 -26.38 -7.49 8.29
N ARG A 306 -25.80 -7.72 9.46
CA ARG A 306 -26.37 -8.67 10.42
C ARG A 306 -27.01 -7.93 11.57
N ALA A 307 -28.31 -8.15 11.74
CA ALA A 307 -29.02 -7.83 12.95
C ALA A 307 -28.98 -9.06 13.90
N GLN A 308 -29.40 -8.89 15.16
CA GLN A 308 -29.35 -9.99 16.14
C GLN A 308 -30.10 -11.25 15.70
N PHE A 309 -31.16 -11.08 14.92
CA PHE A 309 -32.11 -12.15 14.60
C PHE A 309 -32.29 -12.42 13.11
N PHE A 310 -31.82 -11.52 12.23
CA PHE A 310 -32.02 -11.61 10.79
C PHE A 310 -30.90 -10.92 10.02
N ASP A 311 -30.70 -11.36 8.77
CA ASP A 311 -29.84 -10.67 7.82
C ASP A 311 -30.66 -9.62 7.08
N THR A 312 -30.08 -8.43 6.92
CA THR A 312 -30.62 -7.33 6.11
C THR A 312 -29.54 -6.85 5.15
N PHE A 313 -29.89 -6.03 4.17
CA PHE A 313 -28.98 -5.74 3.06
C PHE A 313 -29.03 -4.27 2.67
N GLY A 314 -27.86 -3.64 2.74
CA GLY A 314 -27.60 -2.35 2.16
C GLY A 314 -27.25 -2.51 0.68
N SER A 315 -27.09 -1.37 0.02
CA SER A 315 -26.79 -1.31 -1.40
C SER A 315 -25.63 -0.36 -1.63
N LEU A 316 -24.53 -0.87 -2.17
CA LEU A 316 -23.46 -0.05 -2.72
C LEU A 316 -23.68 0.08 -4.24
N GLU A 317 -24.00 1.27 -4.69
CA GLU A 317 -24.11 1.60 -6.12
C GLU A 317 -22.81 2.27 -6.58
N ILE A 318 -22.25 1.81 -7.69
CA ILE A 318 -21.06 2.38 -8.32
C ILE A 318 -21.39 2.72 -9.78
N ASN A 319 -21.15 3.96 -10.17
CA ASN A 319 -21.29 4.41 -11.54
C ASN A 319 -20.01 4.17 -12.33
N ALA A 320 -20.10 4.18 -13.67
CA ALA A 320 -18.96 3.95 -14.56
C ALA A 320 -17.84 5.00 -14.41
N ASP A 321 -18.15 6.19 -13.89
CA ASP A 321 -17.17 7.23 -13.57
C ASP A 321 -16.52 7.04 -12.17
N GLY A 322 -16.81 5.92 -11.52
CA GLY A 322 -16.34 5.57 -10.18
C GLY A 322 -17.06 6.29 -9.04
N SER A 323 -18.05 7.15 -9.30
CA SER A 323 -18.85 7.70 -8.19
C SER A 323 -19.62 6.59 -7.50
N ALA A 324 -19.53 6.55 -6.18
CA ALA A 324 -20.07 5.47 -5.36
C ALA A 324 -20.99 6.01 -4.29
N CYS A 325 -22.07 5.28 -4.02
CA CYS A 325 -23.01 5.57 -2.95
C CYS A 325 -23.43 4.28 -2.24
N TYR A 326 -23.12 4.20 -0.95
CA TYR A 326 -23.63 3.16 -0.07
C TYR A 326 -24.89 3.63 0.65
N ARG A 327 -25.96 2.85 0.57
CA ARG A 327 -27.24 3.07 1.25
C ARG A 327 -27.50 1.98 2.27
N TYR A 328 -27.98 2.39 3.44
CA TYR A 328 -28.47 1.49 4.46
C TYR A 328 -29.80 0.84 4.02
N PRO A 329 -30.17 -0.35 4.53
CA PRO A 329 -31.47 -0.94 4.22
C PRO A 329 -32.63 0.01 4.51
N GLU A 330 -33.52 0.21 3.53
CA GLU A 330 -34.70 1.08 3.66
C GLU A 330 -35.58 0.72 4.85
N SER A 331 -35.67 -0.58 5.18
CA SER A 331 -36.46 -1.10 6.31
C SER A 331 -35.95 -0.63 7.67
N ILE A 332 -34.73 -0.11 7.73
CA ILE A 332 -34.11 0.39 8.96
C ILE A 332 -34.01 1.90 8.91
N GLU A 333 -33.44 2.43 7.83
CA GLU A 333 -33.24 3.85 7.68
C GLU A 333 -33.28 4.25 6.19
N PRO A 334 -34.39 4.84 5.74
CA PRO A 334 -34.47 5.44 4.42
C PRO A 334 -33.43 6.56 4.31
N SER A 335 -32.45 6.41 3.41
CA SER A 335 -31.42 7.43 3.19
C SER A 335 -31.02 7.50 1.72
N ASP A 336 -30.82 8.71 1.21
CA ASP A 336 -30.39 8.93 -0.18
C ASP A 336 -28.96 8.40 -0.41
N CYS A 337 -28.08 8.61 0.57
CA CYS A 337 -26.72 8.06 0.61
C CYS A 337 -26.10 8.19 2.00
N TRP A 338 -25.29 7.22 2.39
CA TRP A 338 -24.65 7.17 3.71
C TRP A 338 -23.13 7.31 3.62
N LEU A 339 -22.51 6.53 2.74
CA LEU A 339 -21.13 6.74 2.32
C LEU A 339 -21.14 7.15 0.87
N ALA A 340 -20.52 8.28 0.55
CA ALA A 340 -20.43 8.78 -0.82
C ALA A 340 -19.00 9.16 -1.17
N GLY A 341 -18.59 8.90 -2.40
CA GLY A 341 -17.27 9.30 -2.86
C GLY A 341 -16.88 8.64 -4.16
N LYS A 342 -15.62 8.23 -4.26
CA LYS A 342 -15.02 7.66 -5.46
C LYS A 342 -14.39 6.31 -5.19
N ILE A 343 -14.61 5.38 -6.11
CA ILE A 343 -13.89 4.11 -6.20
C ILE A 343 -13.19 4.12 -7.56
N THR A 344 -11.87 4.03 -7.56
CA THR A 344 -11.01 4.21 -8.74
C THR A 344 -10.17 2.97 -8.99
N THR A 345 -9.75 2.77 -10.24
CA THR A 345 -9.01 1.56 -10.66
C THR A 345 -7.59 1.88 -11.14
N PRO A 346 -6.76 2.64 -10.40
CA PRO A 346 -5.42 3.01 -10.86
C PRO A 346 -4.53 1.77 -11.10
N GLU A 347 -4.80 0.69 -10.36
CA GLU A 347 -4.12 -0.60 -10.48
C GLU A 347 -5.06 -1.72 -10.94
N GLY A 348 -6.14 -1.36 -11.64
CA GLY A 348 -7.15 -2.32 -12.08
C GLY A 348 -6.59 -3.42 -12.98
N ALA A 349 -5.52 -3.14 -13.73
CA ALA A 349 -4.80 -4.11 -14.56
C ALA A 349 -4.33 -5.36 -13.78
N ILE A 350 -4.03 -5.22 -12.47
CA ILE A 350 -3.64 -6.33 -11.58
C ILE A 350 -4.70 -6.66 -10.52
N GLY A 351 -5.89 -6.10 -10.65
CA GLY A 351 -7.03 -6.45 -9.79
C GLY A 351 -7.20 -5.61 -8.53
N LEU A 352 -6.47 -4.49 -8.42
CA LEU A 352 -6.54 -3.59 -7.28
C LEU A 352 -7.33 -2.33 -7.61
N ILE A 353 -8.01 -1.82 -6.58
CA ILE A 353 -8.93 -0.69 -6.63
C ILE A 353 -8.61 0.18 -5.41
N ASP A 354 -8.76 1.49 -5.55
CA ASP A 354 -8.71 2.42 -4.43
C ASP A 354 -10.09 3.01 -4.16
N PHE A 355 -10.33 3.43 -2.93
CA PHE A 355 -11.53 4.19 -2.61
C PHE A 355 -11.24 5.37 -1.67
N ASP A 356 -12.09 6.39 -1.82
CA ASP A 356 -12.24 7.50 -0.90
C ASP A 356 -13.75 7.72 -0.69
N LEU A 357 -14.24 7.46 0.52
CA LEU A 357 -15.65 7.48 0.86
C LEU A 357 -15.91 8.33 2.11
N LYS A 358 -16.70 9.38 1.94
CA LYS A 358 -17.12 10.27 3.01
C LYS A 358 -18.32 9.74 3.77
N ASN A 359 -18.29 9.82 5.10
CA ASN A 359 -19.47 9.59 5.93
C ASN A 359 -20.40 10.81 5.90
N LEU A 360 -21.55 10.69 5.24
CA LEU A 360 -22.52 11.78 5.12
C LEU A 360 -23.38 12.00 6.37
N ARG A 361 -23.43 11.01 7.28
CA ARG A 361 -24.14 11.14 8.57
C ARG A 361 -23.29 11.78 9.64
N ASN A 362 -21.97 11.67 9.52
CA ASN A 362 -21.02 12.33 10.39
C ASN A 362 -19.89 13.00 9.58
N PRO A 363 -20.18 14.15 8.95
CA PRO A 363 -19.22 14.84 8.08
C PRO A 363 -18.04 15.45 8.84
N ALA A 364 -18.02 15.39 10.17
CA ALA A 364 -16.88 15.79 10.99
C ALA A 364 -15.78 14.72 11.06
N LEU A 365 -16.10 13.47 10.70
CA LEU A 365 -15.10 12.42 10.56
C LEU A 365 -14.33 12.60 9.25
N SER A 366 -13.05 12.24 9.27
CA SER A 366 -12.26 12.09 8.07
C SER A 366 -12.89 11.06 7.12
N ASP A 367 -12.60 11.23 5.83
CA ASP A 367 -13.03 10.29 4.80
C ASP A 367 -12.34 8.94 4.98
N PHE A 368 -13.05 7.86 4.68
CA PHE A 368 -12.47 6.53 4.65
C PHE A 368 -11.67 6.34 3.37
N ARG A 369 -10.41 5.96 3.51
CA ARG A 369 -9.52 5.66 2.40
C ARG A 369 -8.95 4.27 2.54
N GLY A 370 -8.75 3.61 1.41
CA GLY A 370 -8.10 2.31 1.41
C GLY A 370 -8.13 1.63 0.07
N ARG A 371 -7.99 0.31 0.14
CA ARG A 371 -7.79 -0.56 -1.02
C ARG A 371 -8.91 -1.57 -1.13
N GLY A 372 -9.19 -2.01 -2.34
CA GLY A 372 -10.20 -2.98 -2.64
C GLY A 372 -9.83 -3.88 -3.81
N TRP A 373 -10.63 -4.92 -4.01
CA TRP A 373 -10.47 -5.86 -5.10
C TRP A 373 -11.80 -6.53 -5.46
N LEU A 374 -11.87 -7.07 -6.67
CA LEU A 374 -12.94 -7.94 -7.11
C LEU A 374 -12.45 -9.38 -7.13
N GLN A 375 -13.26 -10.29 -6.63
CA GLN A 375 -12.98 -11.73 -6.69
C GLN A 375 -14.21 -12.52 -7.16
N ASP A 376 -13.98 -13.58 -7.91
CA ASP A 376 -15.03 -14.54 -8.26
C ASP A 376 -15.15 -15.59 -7.15
N THR A 377 -16.39 -15.79 -6.70
CA THR A 377 -16.76 -16.79 -5.71
C THR A 377 -17.80 -17.74 -6.31
N SER A 378 -18.10 -18.84 -5.62
CA SER A 378 -19.15 -19.77 -6.05
C SER A 378 -20.55 -19.15 -6.09
N THR A 379 -20.77 -18.03 -5.41
CA THR A 379 -22.07 -17.34 -5.34
C THR A 379 -22.13 -16.05 -6.16
N GLY A 380 -21.13 -15.78 -6.97
CA GLY A 380 -21.04 -14.58 -7.81
C GLY A 380 -19.79 -13.76 -7.56
N ARG A 381 -19.75 -12.56 -8.14
CA ARG A 381 -18.64 -11.64 -7.99
C ARG A 381 -18.76 -10.85 -6.70
N GLN A 382 -17.67 -10.78 -5.96
CA GLN A 382 -17.59 -10.09 -4.68
C GLN A 382 -16.62 -8.91 -4.78
N LEU A 383 -17.08 -7.74 -4.38
CA LEU A 383 -16.27 -6.54 -4.17
C LEU A 383 -15.93 -6.44 -2.70
N ILE A 384 -14.65 -6.29 -2.39
CA ILE A 384 -14.15 -6.06 -1.04
C ILE A 384 -13.49 -4.68 -1.02
N LEU A 385 -13.86 -3.84 -0.05
CA LEU A 385 -13.23 -2.55 0.23
C LEU A 385 -12.77 -2.56 1.70
N ILE A 386 -11.49 -2.25 1.92
CA ILE A 386 -10.84 -2.23 3.23
C ILE A 386 -10.06 -0.95 3.39
N GLY A 387 -10.30 -0.24 4.48
CA GLY A 387 -9.54 0.96 4.79
C GLY A 387 -9.92 1.54 6.13
N ASP A 388 -9.54 2.79 6.35
CA ASP A 388 -9.82 3.51 7.58
C ASP A 388 -9.90 5.02 7.35
N ASN A 389 -10.25 5.75 8.42
CA ASN A 389 -10.26 7.20 8.44
C ASN A 389 -9.33 7.78 9.53
N GLY A 390 -8.33 7.01 9.97
CA GLY A 390 -7.42 7.32 11.05
C GLY A 390 -7.97 7.10 12.46
N THR A 391 -9.26 6.78 12.63
CA THR A 391 -9.85 6.50 13.96
C THR A 391 -10.63 5.19 13.98
N THR A 392 -11.27 4.82 12.87
CA THR A 392 -12.11 3.63 12.74
C THR A 392 -11.86 2.94 11.40
N GLY A 393 -12.02 1.61 11.37
CA GLY A 393 -11.90 0.82 10.16
C GLY A 393 -13.20 0.78 9.36
N LEU A 394 -13.09 0.57 8.05
CA LEU A 394 -14.18 0.28 7.15
C LEU A 394 -13.90 -1.04 6.42
N LEU A 395 -14.85 -1.98 6.56
CA LEU A 395 -14.92 -3.18 5.74
C LEU A 395 -16.27 -3.18 5.03
N LEU A 396 -16.26 -3.19 3.70
CA LEU A 396 -17.45 -3.42 2.89
C LEU A 396 -17.20 -4.64 2.00
N ILE A 397 -18.10 -5.62 2.07
CA ILE A 397 -18.06 -6.77 1.18
C ILE A 397 -19.42 -6.89 0.51
N GLY A 398 -19.49 -6.44 -0.75
CA GLY A 398 -20.69 -6.48 -1.56
C GLY A 398 -20.64 -7.59 -2.61
N THR A 399 -21.76 -8.22 -2.91
CA THR A 399 -21.88 -9.15 -4.03
C THR A 399 -22.65 -8.49 -5.17
N SER A 400 -22.15 -8.57 -6.41
CA SER A 400 -22.94 -8.12 -7.56
C SER A 400 -24.20 -8.98 -7.68
N ASN A 401 -25.35 -8.37 -7.97
CA ASN A 401 -26.57 -9.11 -8.30
C ASN A 401 -26.48 -9.80 -9.66
#